data_AF-A0A3N5S657-F1
#
_entry.id   AF-A0A3N5S657-F1
#
_cell.length_a   1.000
_cell.length_b   1.000
_cell.length_c   1.000
_cell.angle_alpha   90.00
_cell.angle_beta   90.00
_cell.angle_gamma   90.00
#
_symmetry.space_group_name_H-M   'P 1'
#
loop_
_entity.id
_entity.type
_entity.pdbx_description
1 polymer ?
#
loop_
_entity_poly.entity_id
_entity_poly.type
_entity_poly.pdbx_seq_one_letter_code
_entity_poly.pdbx_strand_id
1 'polypeptide(L)'
;MAEHDSTKRPRKVKIEETDEGQVLFNVPFPRTADEQALRALKDMGPIILRQTYCIDYIHSYGQDSPFFAGLANGVFLGNREPDSGYTYATPRAHDMYSGEETDWVVLPAEGTIHAFTICY
;
A
#
# COMPACT_ATOMS: atom_id res chain seq x y z
N MET A 1 -36.92 -1.34 -13.27
CA MET A 1 -35.95 -1.90 -14.25
C MET A 1 -34.73 -0.99 -14.23
N ALA A 2 -33.57 -1.35 -13.67
CA ALA A 2 -32.96 -2.67 -13.49
C ALA A 2 -32.48 -2.89 -12.03
N GLU A 3 -32.58 -4.13 -11.57
CA GLU A 3 -32.04 -4.59 -10.28
C GLU A 3 -30.51 -4.53 -10.27
N HIS A 4 -29.94 -3.86 -9.27
CA HIS A 4 -28.52 -3.97 -8.96
C HIS A 4 -28.34 -5.19 -8.04
N ASP A 5 -28.08 -6.34 -8.66
CA ASP A 5 -27.80 -7.60 -7.98
C ASP A 5 -26.48 -7.51 -7.20
N SER A 6 -26.58 -7.23 -5.90
CA SER A 6 -25.46 -7.06 -4.96
C SER A 6 -24.69 -8.36 -4.64
N THR A 7 -25.06 -9.48 -5.26
CA THR A 7 -24.52 -10.82 -4.94
C THR A 7 -23.30 -11.20 -5.78
N LYS A 8 -22.84 -10.36 -6.71
CA LYS A 8 -21.69 -10.68 -7.57
C LYS A 8 -20.39 -10.12 -7.00
N ARG A 9 -19.51 -11.02 -6.54
CA ARG A 9 -18.12 -10.70 -6.18
C ARG A 9 -17.49 -9.86 -7.29
N PRO A 10 -16.75 -8.77 -6.98
CA PRO A 10 -16.11 -7.96 -8.01
C PRO A 10 -15.24 -8.87 -8.88
N ARG A 11 -15.53 -8.87 -10.18
CA ARG A 11 -14.78 -9.65 -11.17
C ARG A 11 -13.32 -9.22 -11.02
N LYS A 12 -12.43 -10.15 -10.65
CA LYS A 12 -10.99 -9.89 -10.61
C LYS A 12 -10.60 -9.30 -11.96
N VAL A 13 -10.35 -8.00 -12.00
CA VAL A 13 -9.81 -7.34 -13.18
C VAL A 13 -8.39 -7.85 -13.24
N LYS A 14 -8.15 -8.82 -14.12
CA LYS A 14 -6.80 -9.24 -14.44
C LYS A 14 -6.17 -8.00 -15.09
N ILE A 15 -5.29 -7.34 -14.36
CA ILE A 15 -4.46 -6.28 -14.94
C ILE A 15 -3.74 -6.96 -16.11
N GLU A 16 -3.96 -6.43 -17.30
CA GLU A 16 -3.36 -6.98 -18.51
C GLU A 16 -1.85 -6.82 -18.37
N GLU A 17 -1.13 -7.94 -18.25
CA GLU A 17 0.32 -7.96 -18.30
C GLU A 17 0.72 -7.40 -19.67
N THR A 18 1.08 -6.13 -19.70
CA THR A 18 1.61 -5.47 -20.88
C THR A 18 3.07 -5.86 -20.96
N ASP A 19 3.33 -7.09 -21.41
CA ASP A 19 4.66 -7.55 -21.80
C ASP A 19 5.06 -6.84 -23.11
N GLU A 20 5.12 -5.51 -23.09
CA GLU A 20 5.87 -4.75 -24.08
C GLU A 20 7.34 -5.11 -23.84
N GLY A 21 7.78 -6.20 -24.47
CA GLY A 21 9.13 -6.70 -24.40
C GLY A 21 10.14 -5.61 -24.76
N GLN A 22 11.37 -5.76 -24.28
CA GLN A 22 12.38 -4.73 -24.45
C GLN A 22 12.90 -4.70 -25.89
N VAL A 23 12.81 -3.54 -26.54
CA VAL A 23 13.36 -3.36 -27.88
C VAL A 23 14.87 -3.12 -27.76
N LEU A 24 15.64 -4.06 -28.31
CA LEU A 24 17.10 -3.99 -28.35
C LEU A 24 17.55 -3.34 -29.66
N PHE A 25 18.13 -2.15 -29.58
CA PHE A 25 18.58 -1.38 -30.76
C PHE A 25 20.05 -1.62 -31.08
N ASN A 26 20.37 -1.76 -32.37
CA ASN A 26 21.73 -1.74 -32.93
C ASN A 26 22.72 -2.69 -32.24
N VAL A 27 22.34 -3.95 -32.03
CA VAL A 27 23.27 -5.00 -31.60
C VAL A 27 24.38 -5.14 -32.65
N PRO A 28 25.66 -5.04 -32.28
CA PRO A 28 26.76 -5.24 -33.21
C PRO A 28 26.84 -6.73 -33.58
N PHE A 29 26.08 -7.12 -34.60
CA PHE A 29 26.00 -8.48 -35.12
C PHE A 29 26.52 -8.53 -36.57
N PRO A 30 27.32 -9.54 -36.95
CA PRO A 30 27.81 -9.69 -38.32
C PRO A 30 26.67 -9.80 -39.34
N ARG A 31 26.85 -9.21 -40.53
CA ARG A 31 25.86 -9.29 -41.63
C ARG A 31 25.91 -10.60 -42.40
N THR A 32 27.02 -11.34 -42.31
CA THR A 32 27.26 -12.63 -42.98
C THR A 32 27.68 -13.67 -41.94
N ALA A 33 27.36 -14.94 -42.21
CA ALA A 33 27.67 -16.06 -41.33
C ALA A 33 28.84 -16.91 -41.87
N ASP A 34 29.89 -16.25 -42.35
CA ASP A 34 31.14 -16.91 -42.75
C ASP A 34 31.96 -17.34 -41.53
N GLU A 35 32.93 -18.24 -41.74
CA GLU A 35 33.71 -18.83 -40.66
C GLU A 35 34.49 -17.79 -39.83
N GLN A 36 34.91 -16.70 -40.48
CA GLN A 36 35.61 -15.61 -39.82
C GLN A 36 34.67 -14.80 -38.92
N ALA A 37 33.47 -14.45 -39.40
CA ALA A 37 32.45 -13.74 -38.63
C ALA A 37 31.99 -14.55 -37.41
N LEU A 38 31.83 -15.87 -37.55
CA LEU A 38 31.45 -16.74 -36.45
C LEU A 38 32.54 -16.85 -35.38
N ARG A 39 33.82 -16.85 -35.77
CA ARG A 39 34.94 -16.83 -34.81
C ARG A 39 34.97 -15.53 -34.01
N ALA A 40 34.67 -14.40 -34.64
CA ALA A 40 34.64 -13.08 -33.99
C ALA A 40 33.54 -12.94 -32.92
N LEU A 41 32.46 -13.74 -32.98
CA LEU A 41 31.41 -13.74 -31.95
C LEU A 41 31.92 -14.14 -30.56
N LYS A 42 33.05 -14.86 -30.46
CA LYS A 42 33.65 -15.26 -29.18
C LYS A 42 34.15 -14.07 -28.35
N ASP A 43 34.42 -12.95 -29.00
CA ASP A 43 34.89 -11.72 -28.35
C ASP A 43 33.73 -10.78 -27.99
N MET A 44 32.48 -11.17 -28.30
CA MET A 44 31.30 -10.35 -28.01
C MET A 44 31.00 -10.36 -26.51
N GLY A 45 30.89 -9.16 -25.93
CA GLY A 45 30.43 -8.98 -24.55
C GLY A 45 28.95 -9.30 -24.37
N PRO A 46 28.48 -9.48 -23.12
CA PRO A 46 27.07 -9.79 -22.86
C PRO A 46 26.15 -8.67 -23.30
N ILE A 47 24.98 -9.02 -23.83
CA ILE A 47 23.88 -8.07 -24.02
C ILE A 47 23.28 -7.75 -22.66
N ILE A 48 23.33 -6.48 -22.27
CA ILE A 48 22.76 -5.99 -21.01
C ILE A 48 21.46 -5.26 -21.33
N LEU A 49 20.35 -5.75 -20.79
CA LEU A 49 19.08 -5.05 -20.84
C LEU A 49 18.70 -4.53 -19.46
N ARG A 50 18.27 -3.27 -19.40
CA ARG A 50 17.84 -2.63 -18.15
C ARG A 50 16.32 -2.70 -18.05
N GLN A 51 15.81 -3.41 -17.05
CA GLN A 51 14.39 -3.40 -16.70
C GLN A 51 14.19 -2.51 -15.47
N THR A 52 13.36 -1.48 -15.59
CA THR A 52 12.92 -0.73 -14.42
C THR A 52 11.91 -1.59 -13.68
N TYR A 53 12.30 -2.02 -12.48
CA TYR A 53 11.42 -2.75 -11.58
C TYR A 53 10.80 -1.76 -10.58
N CYS A 54 9.47 -1.67 -10.57
CA CYS A 54 8.72 -0.86 -9.61
C CYS A 54 7.81 -1.77 -8.78
N ILE A 55 7.74 -1.50 -7.47
CA ILE A 55 6.75 -2.11 -6.58
C ILE A 55 5.91 -0.98 -6.02
N ASP A 56 4.59 -1.07 -6.22
CA ASP A 56 3.65 -0.22 -5.49
C ASP A 56 3.43 -0.80 -4.09
N TYR A 57 3.94 -0.09 -3.07
CA TYR A 57 3.71 -0.45 -1.68
C TYR A 57 2.35 0.08 -1.22
N ILE A 58 1.35 -0.79 -1.21
CA ILE A 58 0.00 -0.47 -0.73
C ILE A 58 -0.06 -0.76 0.77
N HIS A 59 -0.22 0.28 1.59
CA HIS A 59 -0.44 0.18 3.03
C HIS A 59 -1.89 0.48 3.39
N SER A 60 -2.44 -0.25 4.35
CA SER A 60 -3.78 -0.01 4.91
C SER A 60 -3.67 0.20 6.41
N TYR A 61 -4.33 1.25 6.91
CA TYR A 61 -4.49 1.50 8.35
C TYR A 61 -5.62 0.67 8.97
N GLY A 62 -6.30 -0.18 8.18
CA GLY A 62 -7.31 -1.12 8.67
C GLY A 62 -8.39 -0.43 9.52
N GLN A 63 -8.62 -0.96 10.71
CA GLN A 63 -9.63 -0.46 11.65
C GLN A 63 -9.30 0.94 12.21
N ASP A 64 -8.05 1.39 12.12
CA ASP A 64 -7.62 2.71 12.61
C ASP A 64 -7.84 3.81 11.56
N SER A 65 -8.28 3.46 10.34
CA SER A 65 -8.52 4.42 9.26
C SER A 65 -9.42 5.59 9.66
N PRO A 66 -10.52 5.42 10.43
CA PRO A 66 -11.35 6.54 10.86
C PRO A 66 -10.59 7.55 11.72
N PHE A 67 -9.69 7.09 12.59
CA PHE A 67 -8.88 7.97 13.44
C PHE A 67 -7.98 8.90 12.62
N PHE A 68 -7.24 8.34 11.65
CA PHE A 68 -6.40 9.14 10.76
C PHE A 68 -7.22 10.04 9.83
N ALA A 69 -8.38 9.59 9.37
CA ALA A 69 -9.30 10.43 8.62
C ALA A 69 -9.81 11.61 9.46
N GLY A 70 -10.12 11.39 10.74
CA GLY A 70 -10.46 12.45 11.70
C GLY A 70 -9.32 13.46 11.84
N LEU A 71 -8.10 12.99 12.12
CA LEU A 71 -6.93 13.86 12.27
C LEU A 71 -6.65 14.71 11.02
N ALA A 72 -6.77 14.12 9.82
CA ALA A 72 -6.61 14.84 8.57
C ALA A 72 -7.64 15.97 8.37
N ASN A 73 -8.78 15.90 9.07
CA ASN A 73 -9.85 16.90 9.05
C ASN A 73 -9.88 17.75 10.33
N GLY A 74 -8.83 17.71 11.17
CA GLY A 74 -8.78 18.47 12.42
C GLY A 74 -9.76 18.01 13.50
N VAL A 75 -10.29 16.79 13.37
CA VAL A 75 -11.19 16.16 14.35
C VAL A 75 -10.42 15.13 15.15
N PHE A 76 -10.26 15.36 16.45
CA PHE A 76 -9.62 14.38 17.31
C PHE A 76 -10.62 13.31 17.74
N LEU A 77 -10.48 12.10 17.21
CA LEU A 77 -11.35 10.96 17.52
C LEU A 77 -10.73 10.05 18.59
N GLY A 78 -11.59 9.37 19.33
CA GLY A 78 -11.25 8.26 20.21
C GLY A 78 -12.37 7.23 20.20
N ASN A 79 -12.25 6.23 21.07
CA ASN A 79 -13.26 5.19 21.22
C ASN A 79 -13.82 5.17 22.64
N ARG A 80 -15.12 4.92 22.78
CA ARG A 80 -15.79 4.80 24.08
C ARG A 80 -16.46 3.44 24.17
N GLU A 81 -16.23 2.74 25.27
CA GLU A 81 -16.98 1.54 25.58
C GLU A 81 -18.41 1.93 26.03
N PRO A 82 -19.47 1.34 25.44
CA PRO A 82 -20.84 1.84 25.63
C PRO A 82 -21.40 1.69 27.05
N ASP A 83 -21.06 0.62 27.77
CA ASP A 83 -21.71 0.28 29.04
C ASP A 83 -21.07 0.98 30.25
N SER A 84 -19.74 1.00 30.32
CA SER A 84 -18.93 1.66 31.35
C SER A 84 -18.65 3.13 31.04
N GLY A 85 -18.70 3.54 29.77
CA GLY A 85 -18.36 4.88 29.32
C GLY A 85 -16.86 5.19 29.31
N TYR A 86 -16.00 4.20 29.60
CA TYR A 86 -14.55 4.39 29.57
C TYR A 86 -14.10 4.83 28.16
N THR A 87 -13.30 5.89 28.10
CA THR A 87 -12.89 6.51 26.84
C THR A 87 -11.40 6.31 26.60
N TYR A 88 -11.07 5.70 25.47
CA TYR A 88 -9.72 5.54 24.96
C TYR A 88 -9.37 6.68 24.00
N ALA A 89 -8.24 7.33 24.24
CA ALA A 89 -7.73 8.38 23.34
C ALA A 89 -7.09 7.83 22.06
N THR A 90 -6.61 6.59 22.11
CA THR A 90 -6.07 5.86 20.95
C THR A 90 -7.18 5.09 20.25
N PRO A 91 -7.13 4.94 18.92
CA PRO A 91 -8.10 4.11 18.20
C PRO A 91 -8.05 2.67 18.73
N ARG A 92 -9.24 2.13 18.99
CA ARG A 92 -9.41 0.81 19.56
C ARG A 92 -10.81 0.33 19.19
N ALA A 93 -10.92 -0.74 18.42
CA ALA A 93 -12.23 -1.24 18.01
C ALA A 93 -12.98 -2.00 19.13
N HIS A 94 -12.26 -2.56 20.11
CA HIS A 94 -12.83 -3.37 21.18
C HIS A 94 -12.22 -3.05 22.55
N ASP A 95 -13.05 -3.08 23.58
CA ASP A 95 -12.66 -2.80 24.97
C ASP A 95 -11.66 -3.84 25.51
N MET A 96 -10.74 -3.40 26.37
CA MET A 96 -9.68 -4.27 26.93
C MET A 96 -10.17 -5.23 28.02
N TYR A 97 -11.29 -4.91 28.68
CA TYR A 97 -11.79 -5.67 29.82
C TYR A 97 -12.95 -6.57 29.41
N SER A 98 -13.93 -6.05 28.66
CA SER A 98 -15.08 -6.83 28.19
C SER A 98 -14.82 -7.54 26.86
N GLY A 99 -13.97 -6.97 25.99
CA GLY A 99 -13.78 -7.46 24.62
C GLY A 99 -14.91 -7.04 23.65
N GLU A 100 -15.89 -6.26 24.12
CA GLU A 100 -17.00 -5.77 23.32
C GLU A 100 -16.60 -4.61 22.40
N GLU A 101 -17.36 -4.40 21.33
CA GLU A 101 -17.12 -3.32 20.37
C GLU A 101 -17.34 -1.93 21.01
N THR A 102 -16.50 -0.97 20.63
CA THR A 102 -16.54 0.41 21.14
C THR A 102 -17.02 1.39 20.08
N ASP A 103 -17.62 2.50 20.51
CA ASP A 103 -18.11 3.54 19.62
C ASP A 103 -17.09 4.63 19.36
N TRP A 104 -17.10 5.20 18.15
CA TRP A 104 -16.31 6.40 17.84
C TRP A 104 -16.90 7.64 18.50
N VAL A 105 -16.05 8.42 19.16
CA VAL A 105 -16.43 9.68 19.81
C VAL A 105 -15.43 10.79 19.49
N VAL A 106 -15.91 12.03 19.45
CA VAL A 106 -15.03 13.20 19.36
C VAL A 106 -14.46 13.49 20.74
N LEU A 107 -13.14 13.59 20.82
CA LEU A 107 -12.42 13.95 22.03
C LEU A 107 -12.32 15.48 22.15
N PRO A 108 -12.28 16.01 23.38
CA PRO A 108 -12.13 17.43 23.60
C PRO A 108 -10.72 17.89 23.17
N ALA A 109 -10.63 19.09 22.60
CA ALA A 109 -9.36 19.71 22.19
C ALA A 109 -8.63 20.39 23.37
N GLU A 110 -8.69 19.78 24.54
CA GLU A 110 -8.07 20.25 25.77
C GLU A 110 -7.44 19.07 26.52
N GLY A 111 -6.38 19.34 27.27
CA GLY A 111 -5.65 18.32 28.01
C GLY A 111 -4.66 18.93 28.99
N THR A 112 -4.14 18.10 29.87
CA THR A 112 -3.10 18.48 30.83
C THR A 112 -1.87 17.60 30.62
N ILE A 113 -0.67 18.18 30.76
CA ILE A 113 0.58 17.41 30.70
C ILE A 113 0.62 16.49 31.92
N HIS A 114 0.45 15.19 31.70
CA HIS A 114 0.55 14.19 32.75
C HIS A 114 2.01 13.82 33.07
N ALA A 115 2.82 13.65 32.03
CA ALA A 115 4.25 13.40 32.11
C ALA A 115 4.91 13.89 30.80
N PHE A 116 6.18 14.29 30.87
CA PHE A 116 6.97 14.69 29.70
C PHE A 116 8.45 14.34 29.89
N THR A 117 9.17 14.27 28.77
CA THR A 117 10.64 14.15 28.73
C THR A 117 11.20 15.12 27.69
N ILE A 118 12.50 15.39 27.73
CA ILE A 118 13.21 16.27 26.79
C ILE A 118 14.20 15.41 25.99
N CYS A 119 14.06 15.41 24.66
CA CYS A 119 15.04 14.82 23.74
C CYS A 119 15.98 15.93 23.22
N TYR A 120 17.29 15.79 23.45
CA TYR A 120 18.34 16.72 22.99
C TYR A 120 18.93 16.30 21.64
#